data_AF-A0A1G9I1U6-F1
#
_entry.id   AF-A0A1G9I1U6-F1
#
_cell.length_a   1.000
_cell.length_b   1.000
_cell.length_c   1.000
_cell.angle_alpha   90.00
_cell.angle_beta   90.00
_cell.angle_gamma   90.00
#
_symmetry.space_group_name_H-M   'P 1'
#
loop_
_entity.id
_entity.type
_entity.pdbx_description
1 polymer ?
#
loop_
_entity_poly.entity_id
_entity_poly.type
_entity_poly.pdbx_seq_one_letter_code
_entity_poly.pdbx_strand_id
1 'polypeptide(L)'
;MRDYADRLRRRVSRTVARTVVFVAAAALAVFALPAAAMAEDNFYESCTFSTFSCQTGVTNVLVEGDCMSAGSQGNYTTICVDYSGDYVYVHDGQADGHSAIGFVFSTRGSVNSRICRNNHGYDTWAKCNFNWTEDALHSASAGYVETYYRIQEEVLWGWSGK
;
A
#
# COMPACT_ATOMS: atom_id res chain seq x y z
N MET A 1 -25.41 54.13 57.65
CA MET A 1 -26.84 54.32 57.35
C MET A 1 -27.03 54.18 55.85
N ARG A 2 -27.83 53.18 55.42
CA ARG A 2 -28.64 52.98 54.19
C ARG A 2 -28.28 53.81 52.92
N ASP A 3 -28.21 53.28 51.70
CA ASP A 3 -29.02 52.27 51.00
C ASP A 3 -28.20 51.60 49.87
N TYR A 4 -28.24 50.27 49.70
CA TYR A 4 -29.18 49.53 48.84
C TYR A 4 -29.25 50.02 47.39
N ALA A 5 -28.59 49.23 46.53
CA ALA A 5 -29.16 48.68 45.30
C ALA A 5 -30.42 49.37 44.77
N ASP A 6 -30.25 50.38 43.92
CA ASP A 6 -31.20 50.64 42.85
C ASP A 6 -30.58 51.56 41.79
N ARG A 7 -30.07 50.93 40.73
CA ARG A 7 -30.23 51.35 39.32
C ARG A 7 -29.39 50.45 38.41
N LEU A 8 -29.69 49.16 38.47
CA LEU A 8 -29.81 48.38 37.25
C LEU A 8 -30.80 49.10 36.32
N ARG A 9 -30.32 49.69 35.21
CA ARG A 9 -30.99 49.71 33.89
C ARG A 9 -30.43 50.83 33.01
N ARG A 10 -30.06 50.44 31.78
CA ARG A 10 -29.74 51.25 30.59
C ARG A 10 -28.26 51.64 30.54
N ARG A 11 -27.44 51.19 29.59
CA ARG A 11 -27.70 50.72 28.22
C ARG A 11 -26.57 49.79 27.79
N VAL A 12 -26.99 48.64 27.26
CA VAL A 12 -26.20 47.77 26.39
C VAL A 12 -25.93 48.49 25.07
N SER A 13 -24.68 48.51 24.63
CA SER A 13 -24.29 48.56 23.21
C SER A 13 -22.90 47.92 23.13
N ARG A 14 -22.79 46.59 23.00
CA ARG A 14 -22.51 45.93 21.71
C ARG A 14 -21.73 46.83 20.75
N THR A 15 -20.47 46.46 20.43
CA THR A 15 -20.03 45.98 19.10
C THR A 15 -18.49 45.77 19.07
N VAL A 16 -18.06 44.49 19.02
CA VAL A 16 -17.06 43.88 18.10
C VAL A 16 -15.81 44.73 17.74
N ALA A 17 -14.61 44.46 18.30
CA ALA A 17 -13.57 43.48 17.93
C ALA A 17 -12.55 43.92 16.85
N ARG A 18 -11.32 43.39 16.99
CA ARG A 18 -10.15 43.34 16.07
C ARG A 18 -9.15 44.51 16.26
N THR A 19 -7.83 44.30 16.35
CA THR A 19 -6.99 43.27 15.70
C THR A 19 -5.65 43.18 16.44
N VAL A 20 -5.23 42.00 16.90
CA VAL A 20 -3.83 41.75 17.29
C VAL A 20 -3.24 40.81 16.23
N VAL A 21 -2.17 41.29 15.60
CA VAL A 21 -1.37 40.61 14.60
C VAL A 21 -0.65 39.43 15.25
N PHE A 22 -0.92 38.22 14.79
CA PHE A 22 -0.05 37.07 15.02
C PHE A 22 0.49 36.61 13.68
N VAL A 23 1.71 37.03 13.36
CA VAL A 23 2.52 36.35 12.35
C VAL A 23 3.15 35.16 13.06
N ALA A 24 2.49 34.01 13.02
CA ALA A 24 3.09 32.76 13.43
C ALA A 24 3.96 32.25 12.26
N ALA A 25 5.27 32.41 12.38
CA ALA A 25 6.21 31.72 11.51
C ALA A 25 6.21 30.24 11.90
N ALA A 26 5.43 29.43 11.20
CA ALA A 26 5.47 27.98 11.33
C ALA A 26 6.78 27.48 10.69
N ALA A 27 7.79 27.23 11.52
CA ALA A 27 8.94 26.46 11.12
C ALA A 27 8.47 25.01 10.91
N LEU A 28 8.23 24.64 9.64
CA LEU A 28 8.04 23.25 9.25
C LEU A 28 9.37 22.53 9.48
N ALA A 29 9.49 21.85 10.62
CA ALA A 29 10.49 20.82 10.80
C ALA A 29 10.16 19.70 9.81
N VAL A 30 10.77 19.76 8.63
CA VAL A 30 10.84 18.61 7.73
C VAL A 30 11.73 17.61 8.45
N PHE A 31 11.11 16.72 9.23
CA PHE A 31 11.76 15.47 9.56
C PHE A 31 12.07 14.82 8.22
N ALA A 32 13.35 14.79 7.85
CA ALA A 32 13.84 13.83 6.90
C ALA A 32 13.57 12.47 7.53
N LEU A 33 12.36 11.94 7.30
CA LEU A 33 12.11 10.52 7.35
C LEU A 33 13.27 9.88 6.60
N PRO A 34 13.88 8.79 7.11
CA PRO A 34 14.90 8.08 6.36
C PRO A 34 14.37 7.93 4.94
N ALA A 35 15.13 8.51 3.99
CA ALA A 35 14.78 8.53 2.58
C ALA A 35 14.19 7.17 2.26
N ALA A 36 12.93 7.12 1.81
CA ALA A 36 12.17 5.92 1.48
C ALA A 36 13.13 4.79 1.10
N ALA A 37 13.54 3.99 2.08
CA ALA A 37 14.63 3.06 1.87
C ALA A 37 13.98 1.99 1.01
N MET A 38 14.29 1.99 -0.28
CA MET A 38 13.75 1.07 -1.27
C MET A 38 12.27 1.31 -1.67
N ALA A 39 11.93 2.48 -2.22
CA ALA A 39 11.03 2.50 -3.39
C ALA A 39 11.76 1.94 -4.64
N GLU A 40 12.63 0.95 -4.44
CA GLU A 40 13.42 0.28 -5.44
C GLU A 40 12.65 -0.96 -5.87
N ASP A 41 12.38 -1.06 -7.17
CA ASP A 41 11.87 -2.27 -7.80
C ASP A 41 12.85 -3.46 -7.67
N ASN A 42 14.02 -3.25 -7.07
CA ASN A 42 15.02 -4.26 -6.73
C ASN A 42 14.94 -4.72 -5.26
N PHE A 43 13.74 -4.99 -4.75
CA PHE A 43 13.55 -5.43 -3.36
C PHE A 43 13.89 -6.91 -3.11
N TYR A 44 14.14 -7.67 -4.18
CA TYR A 44 14.54 -9.07 -4.16
C TYR A 44 15.62 -9.27 -5.23
N GLU A 45 16.64 -10.09 -4.96
CA GLU A 45 17.80 -10.25 -5.85
C GLU A 45 17.41 -10.55 -7.30
N SER A 46 16.40 -11.39 -7.49
CA SER A 46 15.96 -11.80 -8.83
C SER A 46 15.30 -10.68 -9.63
N CYS A 47 14.88 -9.59 -8.99
CA CYS A 47 14.34 -8.41 -9.68
C CYS A 47 15.35 -7.73 -10.58
N THR A 48 16.65 -8.01 -10.39
CA THR A 48 17.72 -7.52 -11.27
C THR A 48 17.83 -8.29 -12.59
N PHE A 49 17.19 -9.46 -12.70
CA PHE A 49 17.20 -10.27 -13.92
C PHE A 49 16.14 -9.80 -14.91
N SER A 50 16.48 -9.79 -16.19
CA SER A 50 15.56 -9.38 -17.27
C SER A 50 14.35 -10.29 -17.46
N THR A 51 14.36 -11.49 -16.88
CA THR A 51 13.22 -12.42 -16.90
C THR A 51 12.21 -12.12 -15.79
N PHE A 52 12.54 -11.23 -14.85
CA PHE A 52 11.67 -10.78 -13.77
C PHE A 52 11.14 -9.37 -14.05
N SER A 53 9.89 -9.14 -13.69
CA SER A 53 9.31 -7.80 -13.56
C SER A 53 8.83 -7.62 -12.13
N CYS A 54 9.57 -6.85 -11.36
CA CYS A 54 9.20 -6.53 -9.99
C CYS A 54 8.64 -5.11 -9.92
N GLN A 55 7.59 -4.93 -9.14
CA GLN A 55 6.98 -3.63 -8.89
C GLN A 55 6.61 -3.50 -7.42
N THR A 56 6.85 -2.32 -6.86
CA THR A 56 6.19 -1.93 -5.61
C THR A 56 4.83 -1.33 -5.95
N GLY A 57 3.75 -1.97 -5.51
CA GLY A 57 2.40 -1.58 -5.91
C GLY A 57 1.95 -0.25 -5.32
N VAL A 58 1.09 0.44 -6.04
CA VAL A 58 0.43 1.66 -5.55
C VAL A 58 -0.74 1.28 -4.67
N THR A 59 -1.00 2.05 -3.60
CA THR A 59 -2.13 1.78 -2.71
C THR A 59 -3.45 1.88 -3.47
N ASN A 60 -4.36 0.92 -3.27
CA ASN A 60 -5.67 0.93 -3.93
C ASN A 60 -6.79 0.54 -2.96
N VAL A 61 -7.96 1.14 -3.13
CA VAL A 61 -9.18 0.90 -2.33
C VAL A 61 -10.19 0.01 -3.05
N LEU A 62 -10.06 -0.17 -4.37
CA LEU A 62 -10.90 -1.07 -5.15
C LEU A 62 -10.08 -2.27 -5.61
N VAL A 63 -10.54 -3.45 -5.22
CA VAL A 63 -9.93 -4.75 -5.54
C VAL A 63 -10.86 -5.48 -6.48
N GLU A 64 -10.30 -6.04 -7.55
CA GLU A 64 -11.02 -6.74 -8.61
C GLU A 64 -10.29 -8.04 -8.95
N GLY A 65 -10.98 -8.95 -9.63
CA GLY A 65 -10.43 -10.22 -10.09
C GLY A 65 -10.66 -11.41 -9.16
N ASP A 66 -9.99 -12.51 -9.48
CA ASP A 66 -10.09 -13.75 -8.71
C ASP A 66 -9.08 -13.73 -7.56
N CYS A 67 -9.57 -13.96 -6.34
CA CYS A 67 -8.79 -13.81 -5.12
C CYS A 67 -8.56 -15.13 -4.38
N MET A 68 -7.37 -15.30 -3.80
CA MET A 68 -7.08 -16.36 -2.84
C MET A 68 -6.00 -15.90 -1.85
N SER A 69 -6.02 -16.49 -0.65
CA SER A 69 -5.08 -16.17 0.43
C SER A 69 -4.11 -17.32 0.67
N ALA A 70 -2.84 -17.00 0.87
CA ALA A 70 -1.88 -17.94 1.45
C ALA A 70 -2.18 -18.15 2.93
N GLY A 71 -1.85 -19.33 3.44
CA GLY A 71 -2.00 -19.67 4.85
C GLY A 71 -0.94 -19.00 5.73
N SER A 72 -0.74 -19.55 6.94
CA SER A 72 0.24 -19.02 7.90
C SER A 72 1.68 -19.02 7.40
N GLN A 73 2.02 -19.85 6.41
CA GLN A 73 3.36 -19.85 5.80
C GLN A 73 3.58 -18.66 4.85
N GLY A 74 2.52 -18.03 4.35
CA GLY A 74 2.58 -16.82 3.52
C GLY A 74 2.19 -15.55 4.29
N ASN A 75 2.28 -15.56 5.63
CA ASN A 75 1.90 -14.45 6.52
C ASN A 75 0.51 -13.86 6.20
N TYR A 76 -0.47 -14.72 5.92
CA TYR A 76 -1.84 -14.32 5.59
C TYR A 76 -1.94 -13.32 4.43
N THR A 77 -1.06 -13.42 3.45
CA THR A 77 -1.11 -12.58 2.26
C THR A 77 -2.26 -13.02 1.35
N THR A 78 -3.12 -12.06 0.97
CA THR A 78 -4.17 -12.30 -0.03
C THR A 78 -3.79 -11.65 -1.33
N ILE A 79 -3.99 -12.35 -2.44
CA ILE A 79 -3.81 -11.76 -3.76
C ILE A 79 -5.07 -11.88 -4.60
N CYS A 80 -5.27 -10.92 -5.49
CA CYS A 80 -6.30 -10.99 -6.53
C CYS A 80 -5.67 -10.73 -7.89
N VAL A 81 -6.08 -11.50 -8.89
CA VAL A 81 -5.63 -11.33 -10.29
C VAL A 81 -6.82 -10.93 -11.15
N ASP A 82 -6.74 -9.72 -11.73
CA ASP A 82 -7.64 -9.29 -12.80
C ASP A 82 -6.96 -9.55 -14.14
N TYR A 83 -7.38 -10.63 -14.80
CA TYR A 83 -6.86 -11.06 -16.09
C TYR A 83 -7.15 -10.08 -17.23
N SER A 84 -8.21 -9.26 -17.11
CA SER A 84 -8.59 -8.36 -18.21
C SER A 84 -7.68 -7.14 -18.36
N GLY A 85 -6.98 -6.77 -17.28
CA GLY A 85 -6.10 -5.62 -17.21
C GLY A 85 -4.69 -5.93 -16.73
N ASP A 86 -4.34 -7.22 -16.64
CA ASP A 86 -3.06 -7.72 -16.11
C ASP A 86 -2.67 -7.15 -14.74
N TYR A 87 -3.68 -7.00 -13.88
CA TYR A 87 -3.48 -6.42 -12.54
C TYR A 87 -3.32 -7.49 -11.48
N VAL A 88 -2.36 -7.26 -10.60
CA VAL A 88 -2.17 -8.06 -9.37
C VAL A 88 -2.38 -7.14 -8.18
N TYR A 89 -3.32 -7.52 -7.32
CA TYR A 89 -3.60 -6.87 -6.05
C TYR A 89 -3.02 -7.71 -4.93
N VAL A 90 -2.39 -7.08 -3.94
CA VAL A 90 -1.74 -7.76 -2.81
C VAL A 90 -2.15 -7.10 -1.50
N HIS A 91 -2.78 -7.87 -0.63
CA HIS A 91 -3.14 -7.48 0.73
C HIS A 91 -2.13 -8.01 1.72
N ASP A 92 -1.71 -7.14 2.63
CA ASP A 92 -0.94 -7.54 3.79
C ASP A 92 -1.89 -7.86 4.95
N GLY A 93 -2.08 -9.15 5.22
CA GLY A 93 -3.01 -9.64 6.23
C GLY A 93 -2.41 -9.82 7.63
N GLN A 94 -1.13 -9.50 7.85
CA GLN A 94 -0.46 -9.80 9.12
C GLN A 94 0.41 -8.64 9.63
N ALA A 95 0.22 -8.28 10.90
CA ALA A 95 1.01 -7.23 11.56
C ALA A 95 2.38 -7.74 12.03
N ASP A 96 3.29 -8.01 11.09
CA ASP A 96 4.63 -8.57 11.36
C ASP A 96 5.81 -7.73 10.83
N GLY A 97 5.53 -6.67 10.06
CA GLY A 97 6.54 -5.77 9.51
C GLY A 97 7.23 -6.30 8.24
N HIS A 98 6.80 -7.45 7.71
CA HIS A 98 7.21 -7.90 6.39
C HIS A 98 6.44 -7.16 5.28
N SER A 99 6.97 -7.22 4.06
CA SER A 99 6.21 -6.78 2.88
C SER A 99 5.54 -7.99 2.24
N ALA A 100 4.22 -7.97 2.17
CA ALA A 100 3.43 -8.97 1.46
C ALA A 100 3.72 -8.92 -0.04
N ILE A 101 3.64 -10.07 -0.72
CA ILE A 101 3.87 -10.18 -2.16
C ILE A 101 2.83 -11.05 -2.86
N GLY A 102 2.59 -10.71 -4.13
CA GLY A 102 1.96 -11.59 -5.10
C GLY A 102 2.96 -11.92 -6.21
N PHE A 103 3.03 -13.19 -6.56
CA PHE A 103 3.93 -13.70 -7.58
C PHE A 103 3.13 -14.34 -8.71
N VAL A 104 3.39 -13.94 -9.95
CA VAL A 104 2.79 -14.54 -11.15
C VAL A 104 3.91 -15.10 -12.03
N PHE A 105 3.87 -16.41 -12.25
CA PHE A 105 4.72 -17.09 -13.21
C PHE A 105 3.99 -17.32 -14.53
N SER A 106 4.73 -17.35 -15.64
CA SER A 106 4.23 -17.69 -16.97
C SER A 106 5.22 -18.61 -17.67
N THR A 107 4.77 -19.70 -18.29
CA THR A 107 5.66 -20.65 -18.97
C THR A 107 6.27 -20.11 -20.27
N ARG A 108 5.80 -18.96 -20.76
CA ARG A 108 6.27 -18.29 -21.98
C ARG A 108 6.44 -16.78 -21.76
N GLY A 109 7.04 -16.12 -22.75
CA GLY A 109 7.39 -14.70 -22.72
C GLY A 109 8.84 -14.47 -22.32
N SER A 110 9.38 -13.29 -22.65
CA SER A 110 10.71 -12.87 -22.22
C SER A 110 10.78 -12.59 -20.71
N VAL A 111 9.67 -12.10 -20.15
CA VAL A 111 9.43 -11.98 -18.71
C VAL A 111 8.50 -13.11 -18.28
N ASN A 112 9.02 -14.03 -17.48
CA ASN A 112 8.29 -15.20 -17.00
C ASN A 112 7.92 -15.12 -15.52
N SER A 113 8.49 -14.18 -14.77
CA SER A 113 8.21 -13.99 -13.34
C SER A 113 7.82 -12.54 -13.07
N ARG A 114 6.71 -12.32 -12.37
CA ARG A 114 6.20 -10.99 -12.01
C ARG A 114 5.96 -10.95 -10.52
N ILE A 115 6.52 -9.96 -9.83
CA ILE A 115 6.40 -9.83 -8.38
C ILE A 115 5.81 -8.48 -8.04
N CYS A 116 4.61 -8.50 -7.45
CA CYS A 116 3.99 -7.32 -6.87
C CYS A 116 4.28 -7.29 -5.37
N ARG A 117 4.86 -6.21 -4.86
CA ARG A 117 5.09 -6.00 -3.43
C ARG A 117 4.11 -4.99 -2.86
N ASN A 118 3.50 -5.34 -1.73
CA ASN A 118 2.84 -4.40 -0.85
C ASN A 118 3.77 -4.08 0.34
N ASN A 119 4.26 -2.85 0.41
CA ASN A 119 5.07 -2.34 1.51
C ASN A 119 4.36 -1.25 2.34
N HIS A 120 3.05 -1.10 2.17
CA HIS A 120 2.25 -0.10 2.88
C HIS A 120 1.88 -0.54 4.31
N GLY A 121 2.16 -1.79 4.66
CA GLY A 121 2.00 -2.38 5.99
C GLY A 121 0.66 -3.07 6.19
N TYR A 122 0.42 -3.50 7.43
CA TYR A 122 -0.74 -4.31 7.79
C TYR A 122 -2.08 -3.69 7.38
N ASP A 123 -2.96 -4.57 6.89
CA ASP A 123 -4.32 -4.28 6.45
C ASP A 123 -4.41 -3.25 5.33
N THR A 124 -3.40 -3.25 4.46
CA THR A 124 -3.37 -2.42 3.25
C THR A 124 -3.41 -3.27 1.99
N TRP A 125 -3.83 -2.66 0.89
CA TRP A 125 -3.77 -3.25 -0.44
C TRP A 125 -2.81 -2.45 -1.33
N ALA A 126 -2.03 -3.16 -2.14
CA ALA A 126 -1.24 -2.60 -3.22
C ALA A 126 -1.67 -3.20 -4.57
N LYS A 127 -1.61 -2.39 -5.63
CA LYS A 127 -1.89 -2.80 -7.02
C LYS A 127 -0.63 -2.64 -7.87
N CYS A 128 -0.28 -3.69 -8.60
CA CYS A 128 0.73 -3.66 -9.65
C CYS A 128 0.08 -3.88 -11.01
N ASN A 129 0.70 -3.31 -12.05
CA ASN A 129 0.24 -3.43 -13.43
C ASN A 129 1.31 -4.15 -14.24
N PHE A 130 1.02 -5.37 -14.65
CA PHE A 130 1.93 -6.14 -15.48
C PHE A 130 1.44 -6.21 -16.91
N ASN A 131 2.22 -6.92 -17.71
CA ASN A 131 1.79 -7.38 -19.02
C ASN A 131 2.30 -8.82 -19.16
N TRP A 132 1.40 -9.77 -19.37
CA TRP A 132 1.78 -11.16 -19.61
C TRP A 132 1.25 -11.69 -20.94
N THR A 133 1.87 -12.78 -21.38
CA THR A 133 1.43 -13.47 -22.60
C THR A 133 0.27 -14.39 -22.25
N GLU A 134 -0.90 -14.09 -22.78
CA GLU A 134 -2.15 -14.86 -22.61
C GLU A 134 -2.04 -16.33 -23.09
N ASP A 135 -1.23 -16.57 -24.11
CA ASP A 135 -0.94 -17.92 -24.64
C ASP A 135 0.18 -18.62 -23.83
N ALA A 136 -0.01 -18.70 -22.51
CA ALA A 136 0.87 -19.44 -21.61
C ALA A 136 0.07 -20.20 -20.53
N LEU A 137 0.76 -21.10 -19.85
CA LEU A 137 0.31 -21.58 -18.54
C LEU A 137 0.86 -20.64 -17.49
N HIS A 138 0.01 -20.26 -16.55
CA HIS A 138 0.34 -19.35 -15.48
C HIS A 138 0.09 -19.96 -14.12
N SER A 139 0.78 -19.44 -13.11
CA SER A 139 0.50 -19.74 -11.71
C SER A 139 0.64 -18.50 -10.86
N ALA A 140 -0.22 -18.39 -9.85
CA ALA A 140 -0.22 -17.34 -8.84
C ALA A 140 0.22 -17.93 -7.51
N SER A 141 1.16 -17.25 -6.85
CA SER A 141 1.61 -17.53 -5.49
C SER A 141 1.48 -16.27 -4.64
N ALA A 142 1.30 -16.44 -3.33
CA ALA A 142 1.29 -15.33 -2.38
C ALA A 142 2.24 -15.61 -1.22
N GLY A 143 2.75 -14.55 -0.61
CA GLY A 143 3.80 -14.70 0.37
C GLY A 143 4.36 -13.37 0.87
N TYR A 144 5.60 -13.37 1.34
CA TYR A 144 6.25 -12.17 1.84
C TYR A 144 7.77 -12.17 1.58
N VAL A 145 8.35 -10.97 1.59
CA VAL A 145 9.80 -10.81 1.56
C VAL A 145 10.38 -11.04 2.95
N GLU A 146 11.11 -12.13 3.13
CA GLU A 146 11.81 -12.45 4.38
C GLU A 146 13.15 -11.71 4.44
N THR A 147 13.91 -11.77 3.35
CA THR A 147 15.17 -11.04 3.16
C THR A 147 15.35 -10.69 1.68
N TYR A 148 16.36 -9.88 1.33
CA TYR A 148 16.70 -9.59 -0.07
C TYR A 148 16.97 -10.85 -0.92
N TYR A 149 17.41 -11.95 -0.30
CA TYR A 149 17.73 -13.21 -0.98
C TYR A 149 16.65 -14.28 -0.82
N ARG A 150 15.58 -14.01 -0.07
CA ARG A 150 14.58 -15.01 0.29
C ARG A 150 13.18 -14.46 0.34
N ILE A 151 12.31 -15.08 -0.44
CA ILE A 151 10.85 -14.94 -0.40
C ILE A 151 10.29 -16.25 0.17
N GLN A 152 9.29 -16.14 1.03
CA GLN A 152 8.43 -17.26 1.38
C GLN A 152 7.14 -17.11 0.60
N GLU A 153 6.74 -18.14 -0.13
CA GLU A 153 5.50 -18.12 -0.90
C GLU A 153 4.83 -19.50 -0.93
N GLU A 154 3.51 -19.46 -1.10
CA GLU A 154 2.66 -20.61 -1.31
C GLU A 154 2.00 -20.49 -2.68
N VAL A 155 2.10 -21.54 -3.50
CA VAL A 155 1.38 -21.60 -4.78
C VAL A 155 -0.11 -21.77 -4.49
N LEU A 156 -0.91 -20.86 -5.04
CA LEU A 156 -2.35 -20.81 -4.77
C LEU A 156 -3.17 -21.46 -5.89
N TRP A 157 -3.00 -20.99 -7.14
CA TRP A 157 -3.70 -21.56 -8.29
C TRP A 157 -2.94 -21.37 -9.61
N GLY A 158 -3.41 -22.04 -10.65
CA GLY A 158 -2.92 -21.85 -12.02
C GLY A 158 -4.04 -21.61 -13.02
N TRP A 159 -3.71 -21.00 -14.15
CA TRP A 159 -4.67 -20.72 -15.23
C TRP A 159 -4.01 -20.76 -16.61
N SER A 160 -4.86 -20.76 -17.64
CA SER A 160 -4.47 -20.70 -19.05
C SER A 160 -5.62 -20.15 -19.90
N GLY A 161 -5.30 -19.41 -20.97
CA GLY A 161 -6.32 -18.89 -21.90
C GLY A 161 -7.29 -17.92 -21.23
N LYS A 162 -6.78 -17.13 -20.29
CA LYS A 162 -7.46 -16.02 -19.63
C LYS A 162 -6.77 -14.74 -20.01
#